data_AF-A0A3R8U0K0-F1
#
_entry.id   AF-A0A3R8U0K0-F1
#
_cell.length_a   1.000
_cell.length_b   1.000
_cell.length_c   1.000
_cell.angle_alpha   90.00
_cell.angle_beta   90.00
_cell.angle_gamma   90.00
#
_symmetry.space_group_name_H-M   'P 1'
#
loop_
_entity.id
_entity.type
_entity.pdbx_description
1 polymer ?
#
loop_
_entity_poly.entity_id
_entity_poly.type
_entity_poly.pdbx_seq_one_letter_code
_entity_poly.pdbx_strand_id
1 'polypeptide(L)'
;MSKPTTILPVVLVSIQRSEYHTITDSVPKHEVEILQLIHGEDNVEVLNDDYHAVELPNNATQEYQRLISKYSEKYRPAIDQVFRNGARDIAKETGMELGKDSFRKQSEAVIDSKLPPRPGQKGYEQPATTAQSVQAGGGSQEGEGEEEQEELSHADLRAELTRLGIEHKGNASRDSLQALYDAAQAGAADSTLGE
;
A
#
# COMPACT_ATOMS: atom_id res chain seq x y z
N MET A 1 -17.11 -7.52 -20.32
CA MET A 1 -16.28 -6.66 -21.21
C MET A 1 -15.17 -6.10 -20.34
N SER A 2 -13.94 -6.58 -20.50
CA SER A 2 -12.78 -6.00 -19.81
C SER A 2 -12.65 -4.54 -20.24
N LYS A 3 -12.46 -3.63 -19.28
CA LYS A 3 -12.29 -2.22 -19.59
C LYS A 3 -10.96 -2.04 -20.33
N PRO A 4 -10.86 -1.14 -21.31
CA PRO A 4 -9.59 -0.86 -21.96
C PRO A 4 -8.61 -0.31 -20.92
N THR A 5 -7.41 -0.88 -20.89
CA THR A 5 -6.33 -0.54 -19.98
C THR A 5 -5.05 -0.27 -20.76
N THR A 6 -4.18 0.53 -20.17
CA THR A 6 -2.89 0.96 -20.72
C THR A 6 -1.83 0.71 -19.66
N ILE A 7 -0.69 0.19 -20.09
CA ILE A 7 0.47 -0.06 -19.23
C ILE A 7 1.33 1.19 -19.22
N LEU A 8 1.57 1.77 -18.04
CA LEU A 8 2.46 2.92 -17.87
C LEU A 8 3.74 2.54 -17.12
N PRO A 9 4.90 3.07 -17.53
CA PRO A 9 6.13 2.91 -16.77
C PRO A 9 6.06 3.69 -15.46
N VAL A 10 6.49 3.04 -14.39
CA VAL A 10 6.62 3.60 -13.04
C VAL A 10 8.11 3.70 -12.72
N VAL A 11 8.49 4.85 -12.20
CA VAL A 11 9.84 5.15 -11.76
C VAL A 11 9.89 5.23 -10.24
N LEU A 12 11.04 4.90 -9.67
CA LEU A 12 11.31 5.09 -8.24
C LEU A 12 12.02 6.44 -8.06
N VAL A 13 11.43 7.32 -7.27
CA VAL A 13 11.97 8.66 -6.99
C VAL A 13 12.28 8.84 -5.52
N SER A 14 13.34 9.59 -5.24
CA SER A 14 13.69 10.14 -3.95
C SER A 14 13.30 11.62 -3.92
N ILE A 15 12.48 12.01 -2.95
CA ILE A 15 11.97 13.37 -2.82
C ILE A 15 12.44 13.94 -1.48
N GLN A 16 13.31 14.94 -1.53
CA GLN A 16 13.70 15.71 -0.36
C GLN A 16 12.64 16.77 -0.06
N ARG A 17 11.92 16.62 1.07
CA ARG A 17 10.90 17.58 1.50
C ARG A 17 11.45 18.63 2.47
N SER A 18 12.50 18.28 3.19
CA SER A 18 13.25 19.17 4.08
C SER A 18 14.67 18.63 4.23
N GLU A 19 15.54 19.41 4.89
CA GLU A 19 16.94 19.05 5.14
C GLU A 19 17.11 17.64 5.75
N TYR A 20 16.17 17.20 6.59
CA TYR A 20 16.23 15.93 7.30
C TYR A 20 15.18 14.91 6.85
N HIS A 21 14.38 15.22 5.82
CA HIS A 21 13.28 14.36 5.42
C HIS A 21 13.30 14.07 3.94
N THR A 22 13.63 12.82 3.63
CA THR A 22 13.63 12.26 2.28
C THR A 22 12.62 11.12 2.24
N ILE A 23 11.77 11.12 1.22
CA ILE A 23 10.79 10.07 0.98
C ILE A 23 11.15 9.38 -0.33
N THR A 24 11.22 8.05 -0.31
CA THR A 24 11.26 7.26 -1.53
C THR A 24 9.85 6.84 -1.89
N ASP A 25 9.42 7.16 -3.11
CA ASP A 25 8.09 6.80 -3.61
C ASP A 25 8.16 6.32 -5.06
N SER A 26 7.18 5.50 -5.47
CA SER A 26 7.06 5.02 -6.84
C SER A 26 5.95 5.77 -7.54
N VAL A 27 6.27 6.43 -8.65
CA VAL A 27 5.32 7.25 -9.41
C VAL A 27 5.39 6.94 -10.91
N PRO A 28 4.26 6.99 -11.62
CA PRO A 28 4.26 7.03 -13.08
C PRO A 28 5.24 8.07 -13.63
N LYS A 29 5.95 7.72 -14.70
CA LYS A 29 7.02 8.54 -15.27
C LYS A 29 6.58 9.98 -15.60
N HIS A 30 5.36 10.15 -16.12
CA HIS A 30 4.79 11.45 -16.47
C HIS A 30 4.48 12.34 -15.24
N GLU A 31 4.56 11.82 -14.01
CA GLU A 31 4.41 12.61 -12.78
C GLU A 31 5.71 13.24 -12.29
N VAL A 32 6.86 12.82 -12.80
CA VAL A 32 8.17 13.28 -12.31
C VAL A 32 8.33 14.78 -12.49
N GLU A 33 7.93 15.31 -13.64
CA GLU A 33 7.98 16.75 -13.93
C GLU A 33 7.07 17.55 -12.98
N ILE A 34 5.92 16.99 -12.58
CA ILE A 34 5.04 17.62 -11.58
C ILE A 34 5.76 17.68 -10.24
N LEU A 35 6.40 16.60 -9.82
CA LEU A 35 7.13 16.55 -8.55
C LEU A 35 8.31 17.52 -8.53
N GLN A 36 9.04 17.64 -9.63
CA GLN A 36 10.13 18.62 -9.78
C GLN A 36 9.61 20.06 -9.64
N LEU A 37 8.44 20.39 -10.18
CA LEU A 37 7.84 21.71 -9.98
C LEU A 37 7.34 21.95 -8.56
N ILE A 38 6.86 20.91 -7.86
CA ILE A 38 6.33 21.03 -6.49
C ILE A 38 7.46 21.15 -5.46
N HIS A 39 8.49 20.32 -5.61
CA HIS A 39 9.56 20.18 -4.62
C HIS A 39 10.86 20.89 -5.01
N GLY A 40 11.04 21.26 -6.28
CA GLY A 40 12.28 21.78 -6.84
C GLY A 40 13.05 20.68 -7.57
N GLU A 41 13.68 21.02 -8.70
CA GLU A 41 14.42 20.08 -9.55
C GLU A 41 15.55 19.37 -8.80
N ASP A 42 16.28 20.10 -7.95
CA ASP A 42 17.38 19.56 -7.15
C ASP A 42 16.92 18.61 -6.03
N ASN A 43 15.63 18.65 -5.67
CA ASN A 43 15.07 17.88 -4.56
C ASN A 43 14.41 16.58 -5.01
N VAL A 44 14.36 16.29 -6.32
CA VAL A 44 13.75 15.08 -6.88
C VAL A 44 14.77 14.31 -7.70
N GLU A 45 15.20 13.16 -7.17
CA GLU A 45 16.16 12.27 -7.83
C GLU A 45 15.46 10.99 -8.29
N VAL A 46 15.60 10.64 -9.57
CA VAL A 46 15.11 9.37 -10.11
C VAL A 46 16.14 8.29 -9.77
N LEU A 47 15.80 7.40 -8.85
CA LEU A 47 16.66 6.29 -8.44
C LEU A 47 16.63 5.13 -9.44
N ASN A 48 15.46 4.87 -10.03
CA ASN A 48 15.29 3.83 -11.05
C ASN A 48 14.20 4.25 -12.06
N ASP A 49 14.60 4.42 -13.31
CA ASP A 49 13.74 4.85 -14.43
C ASP A 49 12.93 3.71 -15.07
N ASP A 50 13.20 2.45 -14.69
CA ASP A 50 12.46 1.27 -15.15
C ASP A 50 12.12 0.38 -13.95
N TYR A 51 11.48 0.97 -12.94
CA TYR A 51 11.24 0.28 -11.68
C TYR A 51 10.20 -0.84 -11.85
N HIS A 52 9.03 -0.53 -12.42
CA HIS A 52 8.04 -1.49 -12.90
C HIS A 52 7.04 -0.79 -13.83
N ALA A 53 5.99 -1.49 -14.25
CA ALA A 53 4.88 -0.89 -14.97
C ALA A 53 3.56 -1.16 -14.24
N VAL A 54 2.63 -0.21 -14.35
CA VAL A 54 1.29 -0.32 -13.75
C VAL A 54 0.24 -0.31 -14.85
N GLU A 55 -0.75 -1.17 -14.72
CA GLU A 55 -1.91 -1.17 -15.61
C GLU A 55 -2.95 -0.17 -15.10
N LEU A 56 -3.20 0.87 -15.88
CA LEU A 56 -4.18 1.91 -15.58
C LEU A 56 -5.31 1.90 -16.60
N PRO A 57 -6.50 2.41 -16.24
CA PRO A 57 -7.57 2.60 -17.21
C PRO A 57 -7.09 3.46 -18.38
N ASN A 58 -7.42 3.04 -19.61
CA ASN A 58 -7.04 3.77 -20.82
C ASN A 58 -7.90 5.05 -20.99
N ASN A 59 -7.68 6.04 -20.13
CA ASN A 59 -8.46 7.28 -20.10
C ASN A 59 -7.66 8.45 -19.54
N ALA A 60 -7.15 9.30 -20.43
CA ALA A 60 -6.33 10.44 -20.07
C ALA A 60 -7.08 11.51 -19.27
N THR A 61 -8.41 11.66 -19.49
CA THR A 61 -9.25 12.59 -18.72
C THR A 61 -9.34 12.16 -17.27
N GLN A 62 -9.50 10.86 -17.04
CA GLN A 62 -9.52 10.28 -15.71
C GLN A 62 -8.16 10.42 -15.02
N GLU A 63 -7.07 10.20 -15.76
CA GLU A 63 -5.72 10.34 -15.24
C GLU A 63 -5.41 11.78 -14.82
N TYR A 64 -5.77 12.78 -15.63
CA TYR A 64 -5.65 14.19 -15.27
C TYR A 64 -6.38 14.53 -13.96
N GLN A 65 -7.61 14.01 -13.78
CA GLN A 65 -8.37 14.19 -12.54
C GLN A 65 -7.75 13.46 -11.35
N ARG A 66 -7.12 12.29 -11.58
CA ARG A 66 -6.36 11.57 -10.56
C ARG A 66 -5.20 12.43 -10.05
N LEU A 67 -4.46 13.08 -10.96
CA LEU A 67 -3.34 13.96 -10.60
C LEU A 67 -3.81 15.14 -9.75
N ILE A 68 -4.89 15.82 -10.15
CA ILE A 68 -5.48 16.93 -9.37
C ILE A 68 -5.91 16.44 -7.99
N SER A 69 -6.51 15.25 -7.91
CA SER A 69 -6.94 14.66 -6.63
C SER A 69 -5.76 14.27 -5.74
N LYS A 70 -4.69 13.70 -6.31
CA LYS A 70 -3.49 13.22 -5.60
C LYS A 70 -2.69 14.38 -5.01
N TYR A 71 -2.46 15.42 -5.81
CA TYR A 71 -1.65 16.58 -5.41
C TYR A 71 -2.48 17.72 -4.81
N SER A 72 -3.80 17.57 -4.69
CA SER A 72 -4.76 18.59 -4.26
C SER A 72 -4.80 19.82 -5.18
N GLU A 73 -5.83 20.64 -5.00
CA GLU A 73 -5.98 21.89 -5.77
C GLU A 73 -4.82 22.87 -5.57
N LYS A 74 -4.08 22.78 -4.46
CA LYS A 74 -2.93 23.64 -4.15
C LYS A 74 -1.84 23.57 -5.23
N TYR A 75 -1.57 22.38 -5.77
CA TYR A 75 -0.52 22.17 -6.76
C TYR A 75 -1.06 22.06 -8.19
N ARG A 76 -2.34 22.39 -8.39
CA ARG A 76 -2.94 22.46 -9.72
C ARG A 76 -2.15 23.34 -10.70
N PRO A 77 -1.60 24.51 -10.31
CA PRO A 77 -0.78 25.30 -11.23
C PRO A 77 0.45 24.55 -11.76
N ALA A 78 1.06 23.67 -10.95
CA ALA A 78 2.19 22.85 -11.39
C ALA A 78 1.73 21.78 -12.39
N ILE A 79 0.59 21.14 -12.12
CA ILE A 79 -0.02 20.17 -13.05
C ILE A 79 -0.36 20.84 -14.38
N ASP A 80 -0.96 22.04 -14.35
CA ASP A 80 -1.33 22.81 -15.55
C ASP A 80 -0.11 23.35 -16.30
N GLN A 81 1.03 23.52 -15.63
CA GLN A 81 2.28 23.91 -16.26
C GLN A 81 2.93 22.76 -17.05
N VAL A 82 2.89 21.54 -16.51
CA VAL A 82 3.34 20.31 -17.18
C VAL A 82 2.37 19.94 -18.29
N PHE A 83 1.08 19.86 -17.98
CA PHE A 83 0.00 19.49 -18.89
C PHE A 83 -0.84 20.72 -19.26
N ARG A 84 -0.29 21.59 -20.09
CA ARG A 84 -0.93 22.86 -20.51
C ARG A 84 -2.27 22.67 -21.21
N ASN A 85 -2.41 21.59 -21.97
CA ASN A 85 -3.65 21.18 -22.62
C ASN A 85 -4.41 20.10 -21.81
N GLY A 86 -4.04 19.91 -20.54
CA GLY A 86 -4.62 18.95 -19.61
C GLY A 86 -4.55 17.52 -20.12
N ALA A 87 -5.69 16.84 -20.13
CA ALA A 87 -5.83 15.44 -20.55
C ALA A 87 -5.30 15.15 -21.97
N ARG A 88 -5.23 16.15 -22.87
CA ARG A 88 -4.67 15.95 -24.22
C ARG A 88 -3.17 15.71 -24.20
N ASP A 89 -2.45 16.39 -23.32
CA ASP A 89 -0.99 16.22 -23.21
C ASP A 89 -0.68 14.87 -22.57
N ILE A 90 -1.45 14.47 -21.55
CA ILE A 90 -1.38 13.12 -20.96
C ILE A 90 -1.65 12.05 -22.01
N ALA A 91 -2.72 12.16 -22.81
CA ALA A 91 -3.02 11.23 -23.89
C ALA A 91 -1.85 11.09 -24.88
N LYS A 92 -1.21 12.20 -25.24
CA LYS A 92 -0.07 12.23 -26.15
C LYS A 92 1.17 11.57 -25.56
N GLU A 93 1.46 11.80 -24.29
CA GLU A 93 2.66 11.28 -23.62
C GLU A 93 2.53 9.80 -23.25
N THR A 94 1.37 9.41 -22.74
CA THR A 94 1.11 8.07 -22.19
C THR A 94 0.49 7.10 -23.20
N GLY A 95 0.09 7.59 -24.38
CA GLY A 95 -0.65 6.83 -25.37
C GLY A 95 -2.09 6.51 -24.97
N MET A 96 -2.61 7.14 -23.92
CA MET A 96 -3.99 6.93 -23.48
C MET A 96 -5.02 7.53 -24.43
N GLU A 97 -6.22 6.93 -24.47
CA GLU A 97 -7.37 7.53 -25.15
C GLU A 97 -7.87 8.76 -24.39
N LEU A 98 -8.22 9.81 -25.14
CA LEU A 98 -8.90 10.97 -24.58
C LEU A 98 -10.33 10.54 -24.19
N GLY A 99 -10.53 10.30 -22.89
CA GLY A 99 -11.78 9.75 -22.40
C GLY A 99 -12.98 10.66 -22.66
N LYS A 100 -14.11 10.04 -23.03
CA LYS A 100 -15.44 10.69 -23.00
C LYS A 100 -15.93 10.71 -21.55
N ASP A 101 -15.98 11.90 -20.95
CA ASP A 101 -16.48 12.27 -19.62
C ASP A 101 -17.33 11.23 -18.86
N SER A 102 -16.71 10.17 -18.34
CA SER A 102 -17.37 9.23 -17.45
C SER A 102 -16.43 8.85 -16.33
N PHE A 103 -16.38 9.74 -15.33
CA PHE A 103 -15.65 9.53 -14.09
C PHE A 103 -16.18 8.29 -13.36
N ARG A 104 -15.31 7.30 -13.13
CA ARG A 104 -15.52 6.22 -12.14
C ARG A 104 -14.23 6.01 -11.38
N LYS A 105 -14.17 6.46 -10.12
CA LYS A 105 -13.08 6.18 -9.17
C LYS A 105 -12.73 4.68 -9.23
N GLN A 106 -11.48 4.32 -9.56
CA GLN A 106 -11.05 2.92 -9.67
C GLN A 106 -10.04 2.56 -8.59
N SER A 107 -10.15 1.31 -8.13
CA SER A 107 -9.22 0.61 -7.26
C SER A 107 -7.98 0.21 -8.06
N GLU A 108 -6.80 0.45 -7.50
CA GLU A 108 -5.49 0.14 -8.06
C GLU A 108 -5.29 -1.40 -8.10
N ALA A 109 -5.08 -1.97 -9.29
CA ALA A 109 -4.73 -3.37 -9.45
C ALA A 109 -3.27 -3.45 -9.91
N VAL A 110 -2.39 -3.89 -9.00
CA VAL A 110 -0.96 -4.07 -9.27
C VAL A 110 -0.77 -5.42 -9.94
N ILE A 111 -0.27 -5.43 -11.16
CA ILE A 111 0.04 -6.63 -11.94
C ILE A 111 1.57 -6.66 -12.02
N ASP A 112 2.19 -7.63 -11.35
CA ASP A 112 3.65 -7.80 -11.23
C ASP A 112 4.39 -6.76 -10.38
N SER A 113 4.15 -6.82 -9.07
CA SER A 113 5.02 -6.21 -8.06
C SER A 113 6.35 -6.98 -7.95
N LYS A 114 7.45 -6.36 -8.39
CA LYS A 114 8.82 -6.73 -7.97
C LYS A 114 9.31 -5.83 -6.82
N LEU A 115 8.41 -5.27 -6.02
CA LEU A 115 8.80 -4.55 -4.83
C LEU A 115 9.45 -5.53 -3.84
N PRO A 116 10.64 -5.22 -3.28
CA PRO A 116 10.97 -5.78 -1.98
C PRO A 116 9.86 -5.38 -0.99
N PRO A 117 9.44 -6.28 -0.09
CA PRO A 117 8.35 -5.99 0.84
C PRO A 117 8.65 -4.70 1.61
N ARG A 118 7.67 -3.78 1.65
CA ARG A 118 7.77 -2.58 2.47
C ARG A 118 7.98 -2.99 3.94
N PRO A 119 8.90 -2.35 4.69
CA PRO A 119 9.06 -2.61 6.11
C PRO A 119 7.71 -2.48 6.82
N GLY A 120 7.22 -3.57 7.42
CA GLY A 120 5.95 -3.62 8.14
C GLY A 120 4.75 -4.22 7.40
N GLN A 121 4.89 -4.74 6.18
CA GLN A 121 3.85 -5.61 5.60
C GLN A 121 4.03 -7.08 6.03
N LYS A 122 2.90 -7.76 6.31
CA LYS A 122 2.83 -9.21 6.54
C LYS A 122 3.47 -9.94 5.36
N GLY A 123 4.52 -10.72 5.62
CA GLY A 123 5.31 -11.44 4.60
C GLY A 123 6.81 -11.17 4.64
N TYR A 124 7.31 -10.41 5.63
CA TYR A 124 8.75 -10.21 5.84
C TYR A 124 9.39 -11.45 6.49
N GLU A 125 9.76 -12.44 5.68
CA GLU A 125 10.80 -13.41 6.04
C GLU A 125 12.09 -12.97 5.33
N GLN A 126 13.11 -12.62 6.12
CA GLN A 126 14.46 -12.37 5.59
C GLN A 126 14.99 -13.64 4.92
N PRO A 127 15.61 -13.57 3.73
CA PRO A 127 16.31 -14.73 3.21
C PRO A 127 17.65 -14.86 3.93
N ALA A 128 17.70 -15.74 4.93
CA ALA A 128 18.96 -16.38 5.31
C ALA A 128 19.38 -17.31 4.15
N THR A 129 20.35 -16.85 3.37
CA THR A 129 21.41 -17.62 2.71
C THR A 129 21.17 -19.12 2.43
N THR A 130 21.10 -19.43 1.13
CA THR A 130 21.83 -20.53 0.47
C THR A 130 21.49 -21.98 0.85
N ALA A 131 20.63 -22.64 0.06
CA ALA A 131 20.78 -23.99 -0.52
C ALA A 131 19.42 -24.44 -1.10
N GLN A 132 19.27 -24.54 -2.43
CA GLN A 132 19.43 -25.78 -3.22
C GLN A 132 18.25 -26.78 -3.09
N SER A 133 17.38 -26.75 -4.13
CA SER A 133 16.58 -27.84 -4.72
C SER A 133 15.81 -28.84 -3.84
N VAL A 134 14.47 -28.90 -3.98
CA VAL A 134 13.59 -30.05 -4.35
C VAL A 134 12.13 -29.67 -4.03
N GLN A 135 11.21 -29.60 -5.00
CA GLN A 135 10.33 -30.67 -5.48
C GLN A 135 9.24 -31.15 -4.49
N ALA A 136 7.98 -30.94 -4.90
CA ALA A 136 6.77 -31.70 -4.58
C ALA A 136 6.25 -31.79 -3.12
N GLY A 137 5.01 -31.30 -2.95
CA GLY A 137 3.89 -32.13 -2.48
C GLY A 137 3.86 -32.60 -1.03
N GLY A 138 2.88 -32.08 -0.29
CA GLY A 138 2.00 -32.89 0.56
C GLY A 138 2.52 -33.28 1.95
N GLY A 139 1.69 -32.96 2.95
CA GLY A 139 1.51 -33.81 4.13
C GLY A 139 2.48 -33.58 5.30
N SER A 140 1.92 -32.91 6.32
CA SER A 140 1.93 -33.29 7.73
C SER A 140 3.21 -33.79 8.44
N GLN A 141 3.41 -33.13 9.59
CA GLN A 141 3.98 -33.62 10.86
C GLN A 141 5.51 -33.66 11.08
N GLU A 142 5.87 -32.79 12.03
CA GLU A 142 6.71 -33.05 13.24
C GLU A 142 8.22 -32.84 13.19
N GLY A 143 8.69 -32.09 14.19
CA GLY A 143 10.09 -31.77 14.48
C GLY A 143 10.23 -30.34 15.01
N GLU A 144 9.62 -30.03 16.16
CA GLU A 144 10.35 -29.88 17.45
C GLU A 144 11.13 -28.56 17.56
N GLY A 145 10.61 -27.64 18.38
CA GLY A 145 11.39 -26.58 18.99
C GLY A 145 10.65 -25.25 19.09
N GLU A 146 10.42 -24.84 20.35
CA GLU A 146 10.10 -23.49 20.82
C GLU A 146 8.60 -23.19 21.00
N GLU A 147 8.26 -22.90 22.25
CA GLU A 147 6.91 -22.67 22.77
C GLU A 147 6.32 -21.38 22.20
N GLU A 148 5.68 -21.48 21.02
CA GLU A 148 4.77 -20.46 20.50
C GLU A 148 3.53 -20.39 21.39
N GLN A 149 3.49 -19.39 22.29
CA GLN A 149 2.21 -18.91 22.79
C GLN A 149 1.47 -18.32 21.59
N GLU A 150 0.47 -19.04 21.09
CA GLU A 150 -0.44 -18.65 20.02
C GLU A 150 -1.00 -17.25 20.27
N GLU A 151 -0.34 -16.23 19.74
CA GLU A 151 -0.81 -14.86 19.83
C GLU A 151 -2.02 -14.70 18.91
N LEU A 152 -3.22 -14.79 19.49
CA LEU A 152 -4.49 -14.37 18.90
C LEU A 152 -4.30 -13.04 18.17
N SER A 153 -4.66 -13.00 16.89
CA SER A 153 -4.47 -11.79 16.09
C SER A 153 -5.35 -10.66 16.63
N HIS A 154 -4.96 -9.41 16.40
CA HIS A 154 -5.73 -8.24 16.84
C HIS A 154 -7.20 -8.26 16.39
N ALA A 155 -7.50 -8.89 15.25
CA ALA A 155 -8.86 -9.08 14.77
C ALA A 155 -9.61 -10.15 15.58
N ASP A 156 -8.92 -11.23 15.96
CA ASP A 156 -9.46 -12.32 16.77
C ASP A 156 -9.75 -11.84 18.19
N LEU A 157 -8.85 -11.06 18.80
CA LEU A 157 -9.09 -10.46 20.13
C LEU A 157 -10.33 -9.57 20.16
N ARG A 158 -10.58 -8.79 19.10
CA ARG A 158 -11.80 -7.97 19.01
C ARG A 158 -13.05 -8.81 18.84
N ALA A 159 -13.00 -9.80 17.93
CA ALA A 159 -14.10 -10.71 17.71
C ALA A 159 -14.46 -11.45 19.01
N GLU A 160 -13.45 -11.86 19.76
CA GLU A 160 -13.58 -12.60 21.00
C GLU A 160 -14.07 -11.73 22.16
N LEU A 161 -13.58 -10.50 22.30
CA LEU A 161 -14.13 -9.54 23.26
C LEU A 161 -15.59 -9.19 22.97
N THR A 162 -15.95 -9.01 21.69
CA THR A 162 -17.35 -8.82 21.29
C THR A 162 -18.19 -10.06 21.59
N ARG A 163 -17.65 -11.27 21.36
CA ARG A 163 -18.31 -12.54 21.69
C ARG A 163 -18.53 -12.70 23.20
N LEU A 164 -17.59 -12.24 24.01
CA LEU A 164 -17.66 -12.21 25.48
C LEU A 164 -18.52 -11.07 26.03
N GLY A 165 -19.05 -10.19 25.17
CA GLY A 165 -19.90 -9.06 25.58
C GLY A 165 -19.14 -7.91 26.24
N ILE A 166 -17.83 -7.82 26.04
CA ILE A 166 -16.96 -6.79 26.62
C ILE A 166 -16.86 -5.62 25.66
N GLU A 167 -17.38 -4.47 26.09
CA GLU A 167 -17.31 -3.23 25.32
C GLU A 167 -15.86 -2.76 25.19
N HIS A 168 -15.40 -2.62 23.95
CA HIS A 168 -14.10 -2.05 23.64
C HIS A 168 -14.26 -0.95 22.58
N LYS A 169 -13.37 0.06 22.61
CA LYS A 169 -13.38 1.13 21.61
C LYS A 169 -12.86 0.61 20.27
N GLY A 170 -13.50 0.97 19.16
CA GLY A 170 -13.10 0.53 17.81
C GLY A 170 -11.67 0.96 17.40
N ASN A 171 -11.07 1.92 18.10
CA ASN A 171 -9.70 2.37 17.93
C ASN A 171 -8.76 1.97 19.08
N ALA A 172 -9.17 1.03 19.95
CA ALA A 172 -8.32 0.54 21.02
C ALA A 172 -7.06 -0.15 20.46
N SER A 173 -5.93 0.09 21.12
CA SER A 173 -4.65 -0.54 20.80
C SER A 173 -4.67 -2.05 21.11
N ARG A 174 -3.79 -2.81 20.47
CA ARG A 174 -3.67 -4.26 20.71
C ARG A 174 -3.46 -4.59 22.17
N ASP A 175 -2.57 -3.87 22.84
CA ASP A 175 -2.25 -4.08 24.25
C ASP A 175 -3.48 -3.87 25.14
N SER A 176 -4.32 -2.87 24.82
CA SER A 176 -5.56 -2.63 25.54
C SER A 176 -6.60 -3.75 25.33
N LEU A 177 -6.65 -4.35 24.15
CA LEU A 177 -7.57 -5.45 23.84
C LEU A 177 -7.09 -6.76 24.45
N GLN A 178 -5.77 -7.02 24.41
CA GLN A 178 -5.18 -8.17 25.08
C GLN A 178 -5.40 -8.09 26.59
N ALA A 179 -5.15 -6.94 27.22
CA ALA A 179 -5.39 -6.75 28.65
C ALA A 179 -6.87 -6.97 29.04
N LEU A 180 -7.82 -6.55 28.19
CA LEU A 180 -9.24 -6.81 28.41
C LEU A 180 -9.58 -8.30 28.26
N TYR A 181 -8.95 -8.98 27.31
CA TYR A 181 -9.16 -10.41 27.07
C TYR A 181 -8.55 -11.27 28.19
N ASP A 182 -7.34 -10.94 28.63
CA ASP A 182 -6.67 -11.59 29.76
C ASP A 182 -7.44 -11.35 31.06
N ALA A 183 -7.96 -10.13 31.28
CA ALA A 183 -8.83 -9.84 32.42
C ALA A 183 -10.14 -10.62 32.37
N ALA A 184 -10.71 -10.84 31.18
CA ALA A 184 -11.92 -11.66 31.00
C ALA A 184 -11.67 -13.14 31.28
N GLN A 185 -10.55 -13.67 30.79
CA GLN A 185 -10.07 -15.04 31.06
C GLN A 185 -9.78 -15.23 32.56
N ALA A 186 -9.09 -14.28 33.19
CA ALA A 186 -8.79 -14.31 34.62
C ALA A 186 -10.05 -14.19 35.49
N GLY A 187 -11.04 -13.39 35.09
CA GLY A 187 -12.34 -13.30 35.77
C GLY A 187 -13.21 -14.55 35.65
N ALA A 188 -13.03 -15.34 34.59
CA ALA A 188 -13.68 -16.65 34.45
C ALA A 188 -13.06 -17.71 35.38
N ALA A 189 -11.78 -17.59 35.73
CA ALA A 189 -11.10 -18.49 36.67
C ALA A 189 -11.43 -18.19 38.15
N ASP A 190 -11.82 -16.96 38.48
CA ASP A 190 -12.15 -16.56 39.87
C ASP A 190 -13.61 -16.87 40.28
N SER A 191 -14.45 -17.35 39.35
CA SER A 191 -15.81 -17.81 39.66
C SER A 191 -15.91 -19.33 39.90
N THR A 192 -14.78 -20.05 39.93
CA THR A 192 -14.75 -21.51 40.18
C THR A 192 -14.15 -21.92 41.54
N LEU A 193 -13.85 -20.98 42.43
CA LEU A 193 -13.41 -21.27 43.81
C LEU A 193 -14.23 -20.45 44.82
N GLY A 194 -15.47 -20.89 45.03
CA GLY A 194 -16.41 -20.28 45.96
C GLY A 194 -17.57 -21.20 46.34
N GLU A 195 -17.26 -22.45 46.71
CA GLU A 195 -18.03 -23.23 47.70
C GLU A 195 -17.07 -23.84 48.73
#